data_AF-A0A819GTQ5-F1
#
_entry.id   AF-A0A819GTQ5-F1
#
_cell.length_a   1.000
_cell.length_b   1.000
_cell.length_c   1.000
_cell.angle_alpha   90.00
_cell.angle_beta   90.00
_cell.angle_gamma   90.00
#
_symmetry.space_group_name_H-M   'P 1'
#
loop_
_entity.id
_entity.type
_entity.pdbx_description
1 polymer ?
#
loop_
_entity_poly.entity_id
_entity_poly.type
_entity_poly.pdbx_seq_one_letter_code
_entity_poly.pdbx_strand_id
1 'polypeptide(L)'
;MYPSYQPMPKSRILPQPDRDEIQSLYGRNQSSGTTPTTRSTTRRCYTRTRSSVTIPSGKIHIRCRLFLDAAFNHPDGTFHTFNTGVLWRYLPDENRWENQPTFEKIYPNLPNKLKAGVYDSRKNEIIFFTDKYVYRYAVNDRNR
;
A
#
# COMPACT_ATOMS: atom_id res chain seq x y z
N MET A 1 13.50 10.98 -8.36
CA MET A 1 13.59 12.14 -7.43
C MET A 1 12.28 12.92 -7.40
N TYR A 2 11.86 13.46 -6.24
CA TYR A 2 10.67 14.32 -6.13
C TYR A 2 11.02 15.81 -6.37
N PRO A 3 10.23 16.58 -7.13
CA PRO A 3 10.57 17.96 -7.52
C PRO A 3 10.32 19.01 -6.42
N SER A 4 9.55 18.66 -5.38
CA SER A 4 9.24 19.54 -4.26
C SER A 4 9.97 19.10 -2.99
N TYR A 5 10.47 20.06 -2.22
CA TYR A 5 11.09 19.78 -0.92
C TYR A 5 10.12 19.01 -0.01
N GLN A 6 10.62 17.93 0.59
CA GLN A 6 9.91 17.19 1.63
C GLN A 6 10.75 17.25 2.91
N PRO A 7 10.17 17.62 4.07
CA PRO A 7 10.89 17.56 5.34
C PRO A 7 11.36 16.13 5.59
N MET A 8 12.67 15.94 5.82
CA MET A 8 13.30 14.62 5.93
C MET A 8 13.84 14.36 7.35
N PRO A 9 13.55 13.21 7.97
CA PRO A 9 14.18 12.81 9.22
C PRO A 9 15.65 12.45 9.00
N LYS A 10 16.50 12.66 10.02
CA LYS A 10 17.95 12.40 9.95
C LYS A 10 18.32 10.94 9.61
N SER A 11 17.40 10.00 9.81
CA SER A 11 17.59 8.56 9.54
C SER A 11 17.14 8.11 8.13
N ARG A 12 16.76 9.04 7.24
CA ARG A 12 16.18 8.66 5.95
C ARG A 12 17.21 8.03 5.02
N ILE A 13 16.93 6.80 4.60
CA ILE A 13 17.64 6.08 3.56
C ILE A 13 17.10 6.54 2.19
N LEU A 14 17.98 6.59 1.18
CA LEU A 14 17.61 6.93 -0.19
C LEU A 14 16.42 6.05 -0.66
N PRO A 15 15.31 6.64 -1.16
CA PRO A 15 14.17 5.87 -1.64
C PRO A 15 14.57 4.87 -2.72
N GLN A 16 13.92 3.71 -2.73
CA GLN A 16 14.26 2.63 -3.68
C GLN A 16 14.25 3.07 -5.16
N PRO A 17 13.31 3.90 -5.64
CA PRO A 17 13.34 4.38 -7.03
C PRO A 17 14.62 5.16 -7.36
N ASP A 18 15.08 6.02 -6.46
CA ASP A 18 16.30 6.81 -6.66
C ASP A 18 17.57 5.92 -6.60
N ARG A 19 17.55 4.88 -5.76
CA ARG A 19 18.62 3.86 -5.71
C ARG A 19 18.72 3.07 -7.00
N ASP A 20 17.58 2.64 -7.55
CA ASP A 20 17.53 1.84 -8.77
C ASP A 20 18.02 2.67 -9.97
N GLU A 21 17.63 3.94 -10.05
CA GLU A 21 18.05 4.86 -11.12
C GLU A 21 19.56 5.16 -11.07
N ILE A 22 20.09 5.46 -9.88
CA ILE A 22 21.54 5.68 -9.71
C ILE A 22 22.34 4.41 -10.03
N GLN A 23 21.86 3.23 -9.61
CA GLN A 23 22.52 1.96 -9.93
C GLN A 23 22.43 1.60 -11.41
N SER A 24 21.39 2.04 -12.11
CA SER A 24 21.28 1.88 -13.56
C SER A 24 22.29 2.76 -14.31
N LEU A 25 22.64 3.93 -13.77
CA LEU A 25 23.58 4.85 -14.40
C LEU A 25 25.05 4.51 -14.07
N TYR A 26 25.33 4.11 -12.83
CA TYR A 26 26.70 3.98 -12.32
C TYR A 26 27.07 2.57 -11.85
N GLY A 27 26.15 1.61 -11.95
CA GLY A 27 26.33 0.25 -11.43
C GLY A 27 26.09 0.15 -9.92
N ARG A 28 26.04 -1.08 -9.42
CA ARG A 28 25.83 -1.37 -7.99
C ARG A 28 27.18 -1.54 -7.29
N ASN A 29 27.32 -0.93 -6.12
CA ASN A 29 28.51 -1.11 -5.29
C ASN A 29 28.73 -2.60 -4.97
N GLN A 30 29.94 -3.10 -5.20
CA GLN A 30 30.37 -4.42 -4.78
C GLN A 30 30.61 -4.38 -3.26
N SER A 31 29.57 -4.61 -2.46
CA SER A 31 29.74 -4.87 -1.03
C SER A 31 30.28 -6.29 -0.85
N SER A 32 31.59 -6.40 -0.61
CA SER A 32 32.25 -7.60 -0.13
C SER A 32 31.71 -7.97 1.27
N GLY A 33 30.81 -8.96 1.30
CA GLY A 33 30.18 -9.45 2.52
C GLY A 33 29.76 -10.91 2.38
N THR A 34 30.69 -11.81 2.69
CA THR A 34 30.54 -13.23 3.06
C THR A 34 29.69 -14.13 2.14
N THR A 35 30.39 -14.82 1.24
CA THR A 35 29.96 -16.09 0.64
C THR A 35 29.71 -17.13 1.74
N PRO A 36 28.53 -17.77 1.88
CA PRO A 36 28.43 -18.99 2.67
C PRO A 36 29.10 -20.11 1.86
N THR A 37 30.20 -20.66 2.37
CA THR A 37 30.78 -21.90 1.88
C THR A 37 29.81 -23.05 2.19
N THR A 38 29.00 -23.46 1.22
CA THR A 38 28.11 -24.61 1.38
C THR A 38 28.92 -25.90 1.27
N ARG A 39 29.25 -26.46 2.44
CA ARG A 39 29.80 -27.82 2.60
C ARG A 39 28.78 -28.82 2.02
N SER A 40 29.19 -29.55 0.99
CA SER A 40 28.35 -30.56 0.33
C SER A 40 27.92 -31.64 1.33
N THR A 41 26.63 -31.70 1.63
CA THR A 41 25.97 -32.90 2.14
C THR A 41 24.90 -33.30 1.13
N THR A 42 25.14 -34.43 0.49
CA THR A 42 24.33 -34.96 -0.60
C THR A 42 22.94 -35.36 -0.09
N ARG A 43 21.95 -34.47 -0.20
CA ARG A 43 20.53 -34.84 -0.16
C ARG A 43 20.07 -35.14 -1.59
N ARG A 44 19.65 -36.38 -1.85
CA ARG A 44 18.95 -36.75 -3.09
C ARG A 44 17.70 -35.88 -3.22
N CYS A 45 17.70 -34.93 -4.14
CA CYS A 45 16.51 -34.19 -4.54
C CYS A 45 15.92 -34.84 -5.80
N TYR A 46 14.66 -35.24 -5.71
CA TYR A 46 13.83 -35.55 -6.87
C TYR A 46 13.71 -34.30 -7.75
N THR A 47 14.02 -34.43 -9.04
CA THR A 47 13.83 -33.38 -10.05
C THR A 47 12.33 -33.21 -10.33
N ARG A 48 11.66 -32.33 -9.57
CA ARG A 48 10.38 -31.78 -9.98
C ARG A 48 10.66 -30.73 -11.05
N THR A 49 10.25 -31.00 -12.29
CA THR A 49 10.26 -30.05 -13.40
C THR A 49 9.64 -28.73 -12.95
N ARG A 50 10.48 -27.69 -12.84
CA ARG A 50 10.02 -26.32 -12.60
C ARG A 50 9.20 -25.92 -13.82
N SER A 51 7.87 -25.94 -13.68
CA SER A 51 7.00 -25.12 -14.52
C SER A 51 7.57 -23.70 -14.52
N SER A 52 7.94 -23.19 -15.70
CA SER A 52 8.41 -21.83 -15.87
C SER A 52 7.29 -20.89 -15.41
N VAL A 53 7.36 -20.43 -14.17
CA VAL A 53 6.51 -19.33 -13.71
C VAL A 53 7.03 -18.11 -14.45
N THR A 54 6.34 -17.74 -15.53
CA THR A 54 6.55 -16.46 -16.20
C THR A 54 6.30 -15.39 -15.16
N ILE A 55 7.35 -14.79 -14.62
CA ILE A 55 7.23 -13.63 -13.74
C ILE A 55 6.73 -12.51 -14.65
N PRO A 56 5.51 -11.98 -14.44
CA PRO A 56 4.99 -10.92 -15.31
C PRO A 56 5.94 -9.73 -15.23
N SER A 57 6.53 -9.35 -16.37
CA SER A 57 7.52 -8.27 -16.50
C SER A 57 6.90 -6.86 -16.49
N GLY A 58 5.69 -6.73 -15.94
CA GLY A 58 5.04 -5.45 -15.77
C GLY A 58 5.60 -4.69 -14.56
N LYS A 59 5.75 -3.37 -14.68
CA LYS A 59 5.90 -2.52 -13.49
C LYS A 59 4.66 -2.74 -12.63
N ILE A 60 4.83 -3.39 -11.49
CA ILE A 60 3.77 -3.58 -10.49
C ILE A 60 3.19 -2.20 -10.19
N HIS A 61 1.89 -2.02 -10.41
CA HIS A 61 1.21 -0.76 -10.17
C HIS A 61 1.54 -0.31 -8.73
N ILE A 62 1.85 0.97 -8.52
CA ILE A 62 2.36 1.46 -7.23
C ILE A 62 1.44 1.07 -6.06
N ARG A 63 0.12 1.00 -6.32
CA ARG A 63 -0.91 0.56 -5.38
C ARG A 63 -0.83 -0.92 -4.97
N CYS A 64 -0.31 -1.80 -5.81
CA CYS A 64 -0.12 -3.22 -5.49
C CYS A 64 1.06 -3.48 -4.53
N ARG A 65 1.82 -2.45 -4.16
CA ARG A 65 2.90 -2.51 -3.15
C ARG A 65 2.56 -1.78 -1.85
N LEU A 66 1.33 -1.26 -1.71
CA LEU A 66 0.93 -0.45 -0.57
C LEU A 66 0.26 -1.32 0.50
N PHE A 67 0.64 -1.09 1.75
CA PHE A 67 -0.12 -1.57 2.90
C PHE A 67 -1.25 -0.58 3.16
N LEU A 68 -2.48 -1.08 3.22
CA LEU A 68 -3.66 -0.26 3.49
C LEU A 68 -3.88 -0.17 5.00
N ASP A 69 -4.26 1.01 5.48
CA ASP A 69 -4.60 1.24 6.88
C ASP A 69 -6.04 0.81 7.17
N ALA A 70 -6.94 0.97 6.20
CA ALA A 70 -8.32 0.54 6.25
C ALA A 70 -8.86 0.28 4.85
N ALA A 71 -9.80 -0.65 4.73
CA ALA A 71 -10.51 -0.92 3.49
C ALA A 71 -11.92 -1.45 3.80
N PHE A 72 -12.94 -0.96 3.09
CA PHE A 72 -14.31 -1.44 3.24
C PHE A 72 -15.15 -1.18 1.98
N ASN A 73 -16.21 -1.96 1.81
CA ASN A 73 -17.24 -1.71 0.80
C ASN A 73 -18.21 -0.66 1.33
N HIS A 74 -18.38 0.43 0.58
CA HIS A 74 -19.31 1.50 0.90
C HIS A 74 -20.71 1.19 0.30
N PRO A 75 -21.82 1.61 0.92
CA PRO A 75 -23.18 1.30 0.46
C PRO A 75 -23.56 1.85 -0.92
N ASP A 76 -22.78 2.77 -1.47
CA ASP A 76 -22.92 3.27 -2.84
C ASP A 76 -22.39 2.27 -3.89
N GLY A 77 -21.85 1.12 -3.46
CA GLY A 77 -21.27 0.11 -4.33
C GLY A 77 -19.78 0.33 -4.64
N THR A 78 -19.16 1.35 -4.07
CA THR A 78 -17.72 1.61 -4.27
C THR A 78 -16.87 1.01 -3.16
N PHE A 79 -15.60 0.76 -3.47
CA PHE A 79 -14.65 0.21 -2.51
C PHE A 79 -13.70 1.31 -2.02
N HIS A 80 -13.76 1.61 -0.73
CA HIS A 80 -12.97 2.67 -0.11
C HIS A 80 -11.72 2.08 0.53
N THR A 81 -10.57 2.69 0.26
CA THR A 81 -9.28 2.30 0.86
C THR A 81 -8.54 3.52 1.38
N PHE A 82 -7.87 3.35 2.51
CA PHE A 82 -7.14 4.42 3.18
C PHE A 82 -5.66 4.06 3.30
N ASN A 83 -4.82 5.06 3.05
CA ASN A 83 -3.38 4.97 3.27
C ASN A 83 -2.84 6.35 3.68
N THR A 84 -2.32 6.47 4.89
CA THR A 84 -1.54 7.61 5.40
C THR A 84 -2.14 8.99 5.10
N GLY A 85 -3.45 9.18 5.32
CA GLY A 85 -4.12 10.47 5.06
C GLY A 85 -4.83 10.57 3.70
N VAL A 86 -4.66 9.58 2.83
CA VAL A 86 -5.26 9.54 1.50
C VAL A 86 -6.41 8.54 1.45
N LEU A 87 -7.52 8.95 0.84
CA LEU A 87 -8.64 8.08 0.51
C LEU A 87 -8.62 7.78 -0.99
N TRP A 88 -8.65 6.50 -1.33
CA TRP A 88 -8.92 6.05 -2.69
C TRP A 88 -10.25 5.33 -2.74
N ARG A 89 -11.05 5.72 -3.74
CA ARG A 89 -12.34 5.12 -4.02
C ARG A 89 -12.23 4.37 -5.34
N TYR A 90 -12.53 3.07 -5.32
CA TYR A 90 -12.61 2.27 -6.53
C TYR A 90 -14.07 2.20 -6.97
N LEU A 91 -14.31 2.61 -8.21
CA LEU A 91 -15.61 2.55 -8.87
C LEU A 91 -15.63 1.27 -9.72
N PRO A 92 -16.35 0.21 -9.30
CA PRO A 92 -16.34 -1.07 -10.01
C PRO A 92 -16.94 -0.95 -11.42
N ASP A 93 -18.02 -0.16 -11.56
CA ASP A 93 -18.73 0.03 -12.83
C ASP A 93 -17.85 0.64 -13.92
N GLU A 94 -16.94 1.53 -13.52
CA GLU A 94 -16.01 2.22 -14.41
C GLU A 94 -14.63 1.55 -14.45
N ASN A 95 -14.41 0.51 -13.63
CA ASN A 95 -13.13 -0.15 -13.40
C ASN A 95 -11.97 0.85 -13.18
N ARG A 96 -12.22 1.93 -12.43
CA ARG A 96 -11.25 3.00 -12.19
C ARG A 96 -11.14 3.38 -10.73
N TRP A 97 -10.00 3.97 -10.39
CA TRP A 97 -9.72 4.51 -9.06
C TRP A 97 -9.79 6.02 -9.09
N GLU A 98 -10.59 6.58 -8.20
CA GLU A 98 -10.62 8.00 -7.91
C GLU A 98 -9.74 8.30 -6.70
N ASN A 99 -8.85 9.27 -6.86
CA ASN A 99 -7.99 9.74 -5.78
C ASN A 99 -8.66 10.93 -5.11
N GLN A 100 -9.02 10.79 -3.84
CA GLN A 100 -9.39 11.93 -3.01
C GLN A 100 -8.20 12.30 -2.10
N PRO A 101 -7.55 13.44 -2.35
CA PRO A 101 -6.29 13.78 -1.69
C PRO A 101 -6.42 14.06 -0.19
N THR A 102 -7.64 14.28 0.33
CA THR A 102 -7.84 14.54 1.76
C THR A 102 -9.22 14.08 2.19
N PHE A 103 -9.27 13.05 3.03
CA PHE A 103 -10.52 12.53 3.54
C PHE A 103 -11.10 13.38 4.68
N GLU A 104 -10.37 14.35 5.21
CA GLU A 104 -10.81 15.21 6.32
C GLU A 104 -12.11 15.97 6.00
N LYS A 105 -12.34 16.28 4.72
CA LYS A 105 -13.60 16.91 4.26
C LYS A 105 -14.79 15.96 4.34
N ILE A 106 -14.55 14.66 4.15
CA ILE A 106 -15.58 13.61 4.18
C ILE A 106 -15.80 13.13 5.62
N TYR A 107 -14.70 12.86 6.32
CA TYR A 107 -14.66 12.35 7.69
C TYR A 107 -13.97 13.36 8.59
N PRO A 108 -14.70 14.37 9.08
CA PRO A 108 -14.12 15.39 9.96
C PRO A 108 -13.62 14.76 11.25
N ASN A 109 -12.47 15.24 11.74
CA ASN A 109 -11.80 14.77 12.95
C ASN A 109 -11.25 13.33 12.90
N LEU A 110 -11.30 12.67 11.74
CA LEU A 110 -10.71 11.34 11.58
C LEU A 110 -9.18 11.48 11.50
N PRO A 111 -8.40 10.75 12.32
CA PRO A 111 -6.94 10.83 12.28
C PRO A 111 -6.35 10.09 11.08
N ASN A 112 -5.17 10.52 10.64
CA ASN A 112 -4.46 9.95 9.48
C ASN A 112 -4.01 8.49 9.65
N LYS A 113 -3.93 8.00 10.89
CA LYS A 113 -3.52 6.63 11.21
C LYS A 113 -4.73 5.81 11.60
N LEU A 114 -5.18 4.97 10.67
CA LEU A 114 -6.27 4.03 10.87
C LEU A 114 -5.71 2.63 11.06
N LYS A 115 -6.50 1.75 11.70
CA LYS A 115 -6.19 0.33 11.84
C LYS A 115 -7.16 -0.55 11.07
N ALA A 116 -8.41 -0.10 10.99
CA ALA A 116 -9.46 -0.74 10.22
C ALA A 116 -10.60 0.25 9.97
N GLY A 117 -11.43 -0.08 8.99
CA GLY A 117 -12.68 0.59 8.72
C GLY A 117 -13.70 -0.47 8.31
N VAL A 118 -14.95 -0.29 8.73
CA VAL A 118 -16.04 -1.20 8.38
C VAL A 118 -17.32 -0.41 8.16
N TYR A 119 -18.11 -0.83 7.19
CA TYR A 119 -19.47 -0.36 7.02
C TYR A 119 -20.44 -1.29 7.77
N ASP A 120 -21.26 -0.73 8.65
CA ASP A 120 -22.34 -1.42 9.35
C ASP A 120 -23.67 -1.12 8.64
N SER A 121 -24.15 -2.09 7.86
CA SER A 121 -25.41 -1.97 7.11
C SER A 121 -26.66 -1.94 7.98
N ARG A 122 -26.58 -2.40 9.24
CA ARG A 122 -27.74 -2.40 10.14
C ARG A 122 -28.05 -1.01 10.67
N LYS A 123 -27.01 -0.19 10.85
CA LYS A 123 -27.10 1.17 11.38
C LYS A 123 -26.87 2.24 10.31
N ASN A 124 -26.48 1.83 9.10
CA ASN A 124 -26.09 2.72 8.03
C ASN A 124 -24.96 3.69 8.47
N GLU A 125 -23.95 3.12 9.13
CA GLU A 125 -22.81 3.85 9.70
C GLU A 125 -21.49 3.25 9.22
N ILE A 126 -20.49 4.12 9.07
CA ILE A 126 -19.10 3.74 8.84
C ILE A 126 -18.36 3.88 10.16
N ILE A 127 -17.69 2.81 10.56
CA ILE A 127 -16.97 2.71 11.81
C ILE A 127 -15.48 2.60 11.50
N PHE A 128 -14.69 3.54 12.05
CA PHE A 128 -13.24 3.53 11.94
C PHE A 128 -12.60 3.19 13.27
N PHE A 129 -11.58 2.34 13.21
CA PHE A 129 -10.81 1.91 14.37
C PHE A 129 -9.43 2.54 14.34
N THR A 130 -9.03 3.08 15.49
CA THR A 130 -7.70 3.62 15.73
C THR A 130 -7.11 2.96 16.98
N ASP A 131 -5.89 3.29 17.34
CA ASP A 131 -5.24 2.73 18.54
C ASP A 131 -5.98 3.09 19.85
N LYS A 132 -6.71 4.22 19.89
CA LYS A 132 -7.30 4.76 21.12
C LYS A 132 -8.81 4.93 21.06
N TYR A 133 -9.35 5.22 19.88
CA TYR A 133 -10.74 5.62 19.72
C TYR A 133 -11.41 4.89 18.56
N VAL A 134 -12.73 4.79 18.66
CA VAL A 134 -13.61 4.35 17.59
C VAL A 134 -14.39 5.56 17.11
N TYR A 135 -14.30 5.84 15.82
CA TYR A 135 -15.04 6.93 15.18
C TYR A 135 -16.22 6.34 14.42
N ARG A 136 -17.36 7.00 14.50
CA ARG A 136 -18.60 6.58 13.84
C ARG A 136 -19.12 7.73 13.00
N TYR A 137 -19.47 7.43 11.76
CA TYR A 137 -20.03 8.38 10.82
C TYR A 137 -21.29 7.79 10.22
N ALA A 138 -22.41 8.51 10.30
CA ALA A 138 -23.60 8.17 9.53
C ALA A 138 -23.30 8.33 8.04
N VAL A 139 -23.81 7.41 7.22
CA VAL A 139 -23.72 7.53 5.76
C VAL A 139 -24.64 8.68 5.30
N ASN A 140 -24.08 9.60 4.53
CA ASN A 140 -24.73 10.80 4.01
C ASN A 140 -24.18 11.16 2.63
N ASP A 141 -24.74 12.18 1.97
CA ASP A 141 -24.29 12.56 0.62
C ASP A 141 -22.84 13.04 0.54
N ARG A 142 -22.20 13.38 1.68
CA ARG A 142 -20.79 13.81 1.71
C ARG A 142 -19.81 12.64 1.69
N ASN A 143 -20.21 11.47 2.18
CA ASN A 143 -19.37 10.28 2.20
C ASN A 143 -19.76 9.23 1.15
N ARG A 144 -20.70 9.57 0.27
CA ARG A 144 -21.19 8.77 -0.86
C ARG A 144 -20.40 8.97 -2.15
#